data_AF-C3YVC1-F1
#
_entry.id   AF-C3YVC1-F1
#
_cell.length_a   1.000
_cell.length_b   1.000
_cell.length_c   1.000
_cell.angle_alpha   90.00
_cell.angle_beta   90.00
_cell.angle_gamma   90.00
#
_symmetry.space_group_name_H-M   'P 1'
#
loop_
_entity.id
_entity.type
_entity.pdbx_description
1 polymer ?
#
loop_
_entity_poly.entity_id
_entity_poly.type
_entity_poly.pdbx_seq_one_letter_code
_entity_poly.pdbx_strand_id
1 'polypeptide(L)'
;MTHVPVLPIKVGFASGLTLRTNANQCGPAVFTQGRRHQSTAPEEELQVQYLEGDSQGVVVFGLNRPEAKNAFSRNLAGLLKEALQAVKFDQNARVLIIRSLAPGIFCAGADLKERAKMKPSEVGPFVAGLRAALGGGGTQNLPRLIGPAKAKELIFTGRAIDGQEAYDIGLVNHVVPQNSNGDAAFQRSLLLAQEIVPQGPVALRVAKIAINRGSQVDLDTGMAIEEACYAQVIPTKDRMEGLMAFKEKRPPRYKGE
;
A
#
# COMPACT_ATOMS: atom_id res chain seq x y z
N MET A 1 14.08 18.10 -24.78
CA MET A 1 13.36 17.04 -24.08
C MET A 1 14.24 16.58 -22.93
N THR A 2 14.02 17.10 -21.73
CA THR A 2 14.79 16.72 -20.53
C THR A 2 14.28 15.36 -20.06
N HIS A 3 15.13 14.33 -20.16
CA HIS A 3 14.88 13.01 -19.58
C HIS A 3 14.67 13.16 -18.08
N VAL A 4 13.44 12.97 -17.60
CA VAL A 4 13.18 12.80 -16.17
C VAL A 4 13.75 11.43 -15.77
N PRO A 5 14.70 11.34 -14.83
CA PRO A 5 15.33 10.08 -14.48
C PRO A 5 14.31 9.08 -13.92
N VAL A 6 14.30 7.87 -14.46
CA VAL A 6 13.37 6.80 -14.07
C VAL A 6 13.80 6.16 -12.75
N LEU A 7 12.85 5.80 -11.88
CA LEU A 7 13.09 5.49 -10.46
C LEU A 7 13.43 4.00 -10.22
N PRO A 8 14.58 3.66 -9.61
CA PRO A 8 15.01 2.28 -9.41
C PRO A 8 14.27 1.53 -8.27
N ILE A 9 13.49 0.52 -8.64
CA ILE A 9 12.92 -0.53 -7.79
C ILE A 9 13.91 -1.68 -7.65
N LYS A 10 14.33 -2.00 -6.43
CA LYS A 10 15.23 -3.11 -6.15
C LYS A 10 14.52 -4.18 -5.33
N VAL A 11 14.64 -5.43 -5.76
CA VAL A 11 14.12 -6.59 -5.01
C VAL A 11 15.29 -7.46 -4.57
N GLY A 12 15.40 -7.76 -3.28
CA GLY A 12 16.52 -8.56 -2.75
C GLY A 12 16.16 -9.43 -1.55
N PHE A 13 16.87 -10.55 -1.40
CA PHE A 13 16.66 -11.53 -0.32
C PHE A 13 16.96 -10.97 1.07
N ALA A 14 18.09 -10.27 1.22
CA ALA A 14 18.52 -9.69 2.50
C ALA A 14 18.03 -8.25 2.75
N SER A 15 17.49 -7.59 1.72
CA SER A 15 17.13 -6.15 1.73
C SER A 15 15.62 -5.88 1.76
N GLY A 16 14.77 -6.87 1.47
CA GLY A 16 13.36 -6.63 1.20
C GLY A 16 13.14 -5.89 -0.13
N LEU A 17 11.91 -5.48 -0.42
CA LEU A 17 11.63 -4.56 -1.52
C LEU A 17 12.17 -3.18 -1.12
N THR A 18 13.17 -2.70 -1.85
CA THR A 18 13.82 -1.41 -1.64
C THR A 18 13.52 -0.51 -2.83
N LEU A 19 12.72 0.52 -2.62
CA LEU A 19 12.40 1.54 -3.61
C LEU A 19 13.29 2.77 -3.34
N ARG A 20 14.32 2.98 -4.17
CA ARG A 20 15.23 4.14 -4.06
C ARG A 20 15.01 5.10 -5.21
N THR A 21 15.32 6.36 -4.98
CA THR A 21 15.36 7.39 -6.02
C THR A 21 16.60 8.25 -5.88
N ASN A 22 17.12 8.72 -7.01
CA ASN A 22 18.13 9.76 -7.03
C ASN A 22 17.43 11.12 -6.92
N ALA A 23 17.58 11.75 -5.76
CA ALA A 23 17.24 13.16 -5.59
C ALA A 23 18.52 13.96 -5.89
N ASN A 24 18.58 14.57 -7.07
CA ASN A 24 19.38 15.76 -7.27
C ASN A 24 18.61 16.71 -8.19
N GLN A 25 18.35 17.89 -7.64
CA GLN A 25 17.72 19.08 -8.25
C GLN A 25 16.18 19.13 -8.18
N CYS A 26 15.66 19.77 -7.13
CA CYS A 26 14.47 20.63 -7.23
C CYS A 26 14.51 21.68 -6.10
N GLY A 27 14.37 22.96 -6.48
CA GLY A 27 14.33 24.12 -5.59
C GLY A 27 12.99 24.25 -4.81
N PRO A 28 12.85 25.30 -3.99
CA PRO A 28 11.75 25.39 -3.03
C PRO A 28 10.42 25.68 -3.74
N ALA A 29 9.40 24.85 -3.50
CA ALA A 29 8.04 25.07 -3.97
C ALA A 29 7.19 25.78 -2.90
N VAL A 30 6.47 26.81 -3.33
CA VAL A 30 5.57 27.64 -2.52
C VAL A 30 4.23 26.91 -2.33
N PHE A 31 3.81 26.74 -1.08
CA PHE A 31 2.54 26.11 -0.69
C PHE A 31 1.38 27.13 -0.67
N THR A 32 0.30 26.85 -1.38
CA THR A 32 -1.00 27.53 -1.21
C THR A 32 -1.87 26.79 -0.19
N GLN A 33 -2.42 27.54 0.77
CA GLN A 33 -3.07 27.06 1.99
C GLN A 33 -4.48 26.50 1.79
N GLY A 34 -4.72 25.28 2.27
CA GLY A 34 -6.01 24.81 2.80
C GLY A 34 -5.86 24.59 4.31
N ARG A 35 -6.85 25.01 5.11
CA ARG A 35 -6.79 25.06 6.58
C ARG A 35 -6.34 23.74 7.20
N ARG A 36 -5.12 23.73 7.77
CA ARG A 36 -4.60 22.67 8.64
C ARG A 36 -5.01 22.95 10.08
N HIS A 37 -5.62 21.98 10.75
CA HIS A 37 -5.46 21.87 12.20
C HIS A 37 -3.98 21.54 12.45
N GLN A 38 -3.19 22.54 12.85
CA GLN A 38 -1.80 22.34 13.24
C GLN A 38 -1.77 21.81 14.68
N SER A 39 -1.54 20.50 14.81
CA SER A 39 -1.01 19.92 16.05
C SER A 39 0.52 20.02 16.00
N THR A 40 1.11 20.70 16.97
CA THR A 40 2.56 20.87 17.17
C THR A 40 3.19 19.64 17.82
N ALA A 41 2.97 18.44 17.26
CA ALA A 41 3.72 17.25 17.62
C ALA A 41 5.05 17.23 16.84
N PRO A 42 6.15 16.70 17.40
CA PRO A 42 7.37 16.42 16.61
C PRO A 42 6.96 15.64 15.36
N GLU A 43 7.54 15.96 14.19
CA GLU A 43 7.16 15.32 12.93
C GLU A 43 7.29 13.80 13.05
N GLU A 44 6.16 13.11 13.24
CA GLU A 44 6.14 11.66 13.48
C GLU A 44 6.68 10.92 12.25
N GLU A 45 7.47 9.85 12.47
CA GLU A 45 8.03 9.01 11.39
C GLU A 45 6.94 8.38 10.49
N LEU A 46 5.70 8.34 11.00
CA LEU A 46 4.49 7.92 10.29
C LEU A 46 3.38 8.94 10.52
N GLN A 47 2.87 9.55 9.45
CA GLN A 47 1.69 10.42 9.50
C GLN A 47 0.45 9.65 9.07
N VAL A 48 -0.62 9.70 9.86
CA VAL A 48 -1.91 9.09 9.53
C VAL A 48 -2.93 10.18 9.22
N GLN A 49 -3.52 10.15 8.02
CA GLN A 49 -4.52 11.12 7.59
C GLN A 49 -5.80 10.42 7.15
N TYR A 50 -6.93 10.83 7.71
CA TYR A 50 -8.25 10.47 7.21
C TYR A 50 -8.69 11.55 6.23
N LEU A 51 -8.99 11.17 4.99
CA LEU A 51 -9.42 12.12 3.97
C LEU A 51 -10.91 12.43 4.12
N GLU A 52 -11.29 13.64 3.75
CA GLU A 52 -12.65 14.17 3.81
C GLU A 52 -13.18 14.48 2.40
N GLY A 53 -14.45 14.90 2.29
CA GLY A 53 -15.09 15.26 1.03
C GLY A 53 -15.19 14.09 0.07
N ASP A 54 -14.82 14.28 -1.20
CA ASP A 54 -14.90 13.28 -2.26
C ASP A 54 -14.00 12.05 -2.02
N SER A 55 -13.07 12.13 -1.07
CA SER A 55 -12.20 11.03 -0.68
C SER A 55 -12.52 10.47 0.73
N GLN A 56 -13.72 10.76 1.26
CA GLN A 56 -14.17 10.21 2.53
C GLN A 56 -14.10 8.67 2.52
N GLY A 57 -13.53 8.09 3.58
CA GLY A 57 -13.29 6.66 3.70
C GLY A 57 -11.90 6.21 3.20
N VAL A 58 -11.11 7.11 2.63
CA VAL A 58 -9.69 6.86 2.34
C VAL A 58 -8.84 7.26 3.54
N VAL A 59 -7.98 6.34 3.99
CA VAL A 59 -6.95 6.58 5.01
C VAL A 59 -5.60 6.59 4.33
N VAL A 60 -4.73 7.55 4.64
CA VAL A 60 -3.39 7.69 4.08
C VAL A 60 -2.35 7.54 5.19
N PHE A 61 -1.44 6.59 5.02
CA PHE A 61 -0.24 6.44 5.82
C PHE A 61 0.95 7.05 5.06
N GLY A 62 1.51 8.13 5.59
CA GLY A 62 2.67 8.83 5.05
C GLY A 62 3.93 8.47 5.82
N LEU A 63 4.85 7.73 5.20
CA LEU A 63 6.19 7.49 5.75
C LEU A 63 7.00 8.79 5.71
N ASN A 64 7.47 9.27 6.85
CA ASN A 64 8.13 10.57 6.99
C ASN A 64 9.45 10.45 7.78
N ARG A 65 10.40 9.72 7.22
CA ARG A 65 11.74 9.52 7.78
C ARG A 65 12.82 9.73 6.72
N PRO A 66 12.89 10.92 6.08
CA PRO A 66 13.72 11.19 4.91
C PRO A 66 15.23 10.97 5.17
N GLU A 67 15.71 11.33 6.34
CA GLU A 67 17.12 11.22 6.77
C GLU A 67 17.61 9.76 6.80
N ALA A 68 16.70 8.81 7.00
CA ALA A 68 16.98 7.38 6.92
C ALA A 68 16.36 6.70 5.69
N LYS A 69 15.93 7.49 4.71
CA LYS A 69 15.29 7.01 3.47
C LYS A 69 14.09 6.08 3.74
N ASN A 70 13.28 6.40 4.75
CA ASN A 70 12.15 5.59 5.21
C ASN A 70 12.52 4.12 5.49
N ALA A 71 13.76 3.85 5.92
CA ALA A 71 14.14 2.51 6.34
C ALA A 71 13.34 2.10 7.60
N PHE A 72 12.89 0.85 7.63
CA PHE A 72 12.13 0.29 8.75
C PHE A 72 13.01 0.10 9.99
N SER A 73 13.03 1.12 10.84
CA SER A 73 13.46 1.08 12.24
C SER A 73 12.45 0.29 13.09
N ARG A 74 12.84 -0.10 14.31
CA ARG A 74 11.89 -0.65 15.30
C ARG A 74 10.75 0.33 15.60
N ASN A 75 11.06 1.62 15.66
CA ASN A 75 10.08 2.67 15.92
C ASN A 75 9.04 2.75 14.79
N LEU A 76 9.47 2.96 13.55
CA LEU A 76 8.58 3.02 12.39
C LEU A 76 7.76 1.74 12.22
N ALA A 77 8.38 0.57 12.46
CA ALA A 77 7.67 -0.72 12.44
C ALA A 77 6.58 -0.81 13.52
N GLY A 78 6.84 -0.29 14.72
CA GLY A 78 5.89 -0.21 15.82
C GLY A 78 4.70 0.70 15.48
N LEU A 79 4.99 1.94 15.08
CA LEU A 79 3.98 2.93 14.67
C LEU A 79 3.08 2.38 13.56
N LEU A 80 3.68 1.77 12.54
CA LEU A 80 2.92 1.22 11.42
C LEU A 80 2.07 0.02 11.82
N LYS A 81 2.56 -0.83 12.73
CA LYS A 81 1.77 -1.94 13.28
C LYS A 81 0.57 -1.42 14.07
N GLU A 82 0.75 -0.41 14.91
CA GLU A 82 -0.33 0.20 15.70
C GLU A 82 -1.37 0.87 14.79
N ALA A 83 -0.93 1.66 13.81
CA ALA A 83 -1.82 2.28 12.84
C ALA A 83 -2.60 1.26 12.01
N LEU A 84 -1.96 0.18 11.55
CA LEU A 84 -2.64 -0.90 10.84
C LEU A 84 -3.68 -1.61 11.72
N GLN A 85 -3.41 -1.81 13.01
CA GLN A 85 -4.40 -2.39 13.92
C GLN A 85 -5.59 -1.45 14.12
N ALA A 86 -5.36 -0.14 14.28
CA ALA A 86 -6.43 0.83 14.40
C ALA A 86 -7.34 0.82 13.14
N VAL A 87 -6.75 0.90 11.94
CA VAL A 87 -7.50 0.88 10.67
C VAL A 87 -8.21 -0.45 10.43
N LYS A 88 -7.65 -1.58 10.88
CA LYS A 88 -8.27 -2.90 10.73
C LYS A 88 -9.66 -2.98 11.36
N PHE A 89 -9.89 -2.26 12.46
CA PHE A 89 -11.17 -2.23 13.18
C PHE A 89 -12.01 -0.98 12.90
N ASP A 90 -11.53 -0.07 12.05
CA ASP A 90 -12.30 1.10 11.64
C ASP A 90 -13.39 0.71 10.63
N GLN A 91 -14.64 0.99 10.98
CA GLN A 91 -15.79 0.72 10.13
C GLN A 91 -15.95 1.75 9.00
N ASN A 92 -15.35 2.94 9.15
CA ASN A 92 -15.40 4.02 8.17
C ASN A 92 -14.30 3.91 7.13
N ALA A 93 -13.16 3.26 7.47
CA ALA A 93 -12.10 2.99 6.51
C ALA A 93 -12.58 2.04 5.39
N ARG A 94 -12.52 2.56 4.16
CA ARG A 94 -12.84 1.84 2.92
C ARG A 94 -11.57 1.45 2.17
N VAL A 95 -10.60 2.37 2.06
CA VAL A 95 -9.33 2.17 1.35
C VAL A 95 -8.18 2.72 2.18
N LEU A 96 -7.08 1.98 2.25
CA LEU A 96 -5.81 2.43 2.82
C LEU A 96 -4.80 2.68 1.69
N ILE A 97 -4.24 3.89 1.64
CA ILE A 97 -3.12 4.25 0.78
C ILE A 97 -1.88 4.38 1.65
N ILE A 98 -0.79 3.74 1.26
CA ILE A 98 0.53 3.92 1.90
C ILE A 98 1.42 4.65 0.91
N ARG A 99 1.98 5.81 1.32
CA ARG A 99 2.89 6.61 0.52
C ARG A 99 4.09 7.07 1.35
N SER A 100 5.06 7.66 0.67
CA SER A 100 6.13 8.42 1.32
C SER A 100 5.87 9.91 1.24
N LEU A 101 6.23 10.65 2.28
CA LEU A 101 6.29 12.10 2.30
C LEU A 101 7.69 12.63 1.94
N ALA A 102 8.70 11.75 1.86
CA ALA A 102 10.04 12.08 1.41
C ALA A 102 10.12 12.09 -0.12
N PRO A 103 10.46 13.22 -0.77
CA PRO A 103 10.52 13.31 -2.23
C PRO A 103 11.45 12.27 -2.84
N GLY A 104 10.93 11.58 -3.85
CA GLY A 104 11.58 10.46 -4.51
C GLY A 104 11.57 9.18 -3.66
N ILE A 105 11.96 9.20 -2.40
CA ILE A 105 12.16 7.95 -1.66
C ILE A 105 10.81 7.34 -1.26
N PHE A 106 10.53 6.08 -1.59
CA PHE A 106 9.41 5.37 -0.94
C PHE A 106 9.86 4.70 0.36
N CYS A 107 10.76 3.71 0.27
CA CYS A 107 11.31 2.98 1.42
C CYS A 107 12.59 2.25 1.03
N ALA A 108 13.66 2.42 1.81
CA ALA A 108 14.94 1.77 1.58
C ALA A 108 15.04 0.32 2.11
N GLY A 109 13.94 -0.26 2.60
CA GLY A 109 13.92 -1.60 3.21
C GLY A 109 14.25 -1.56 4.70
N ALA A 110 15.01 -2.55 5.19
CA ALA A 110 15.39 -2.64 6.59
C ALA A 110 16.38 -1.54 7.02
N ASP A 111 16.27 -1.04 8.26
CA ASP A 111 17.27 -0.14 8.84
C ASP A 111 18.55 -0.91 9.19
N LEU A 112 19.57 -0.79 8.33
CA LEU A 112 20.85 -1.49 8.50
C LEU A 112 21.65 -1.01 9.72
N LYS A 113 21.46 0.24 10.17
CA LYS A 113 22.17 0.77 11.35
C LYS A 113 21.63 0.14 12.62
N GLU A 114 20.31 0.00 12.73
CA GLU A 114 19.69 -0.74 13.83
C GLU A 114 20.01 -2.23 13.74
N ARG A 115 20.01 -2.76 12.52
CA ARG A 115 20.31 -4.17 12.26
C ARG A 115 21.70 -4.57 12.74
N ALA A 116 22.70 -3.72 12.54
CA ALA A 116 24.07 -3.95 12.99
C ALA A 116 24.20 -4.02 14.53
N LYS A 117 23.27 -3.40 15.26
CA LYS A 117 23.25 -3.40 16.74
C LYS A 117 22.35 -4.50 17.33
N MET A 118 21.61 -5.22 16.51
CA MET A 118 20.61 -6.21 16.93
C MET A 118 21.28 -7.54 17.27
N LYS A 119 20.90 -8.14 18.41
CA LYS A 119 21.41 -9.48 18.78
C LYS A 119 20.81 -10.53 17.85
N PRO A 120 21.52 -11.64 17.53
CA PRO A 120 20.99 -12.72 16.69
C PRO A 120 19.63 -13.27 17.16
N SER A 121 19.37 -13.32 18.46
CA SER A 121 18.09 -13.75 19.03
C SER A 121 16.92 -12.81 18.74
N GLU A 122 17.17 -11.52 18.54
CA GLU A 122 16.15 -10.51 18.25
C GLU A 122 15.77 -10.46 16.77
N VAL A 123 16.65 -10.99 15.91
CA VAL A 123 16.52 -10.96 14.45
C VAL A 123 15.23 -11.62 13.99
N GLY A 124 15.02 -12.88 14.40
CA GLY A 124 13.93 -13.72 13.92
C GLY A 124 12.58 -13.09 14.26
N PRO A 125 12.33 -12.76 15.55
CA PRO A 125 11.10 -12.09 15.96
C PRO A 125 10.86 -10.75 15.25
N PHE A 126 11.89 -9.93 15.06
CA PHE A 126 11.76 -8.64 14.37
C PHE A 126 11.34 -8.81 12.90
N VAL A 127 12.04 -9.68 12.15
CA VAL A 127 11.73 -9.94 10.74
C VAL A 127 10.36 -10.61 10.60
N ALA A 128 9.98 -11.50 11.53
CA ALA A 128 8.64 -12.10 11.54
C ALA A 128 7.55 -11.05 11.79
N GLY A 129 7.78 -10.11 12.72
CA GLY A 129 6.87 -8.99 12.98
C GLY A 129 6.67 -8.10 11.75
N LEU A 130 7.77 -7.70 11.09
CA LEU A 130 7.70 -6.93 9.84
C LEU A 130 6.96 -7.70 8.74
N ARG A 131 7.20 -9.01 8.61
CA ARG A 131 6.51 -9.86 7.64
C ARG A 131 5.00 -9.85 7.87
N ALA A 132 4.58 -10.03 9.11
CA ALA A 132 3.16 -10.06 9.49
C ALA A 132 2.47 -8.71 9.30
N ALA A 133 3.15 -7.59 9.62
CA ALA A 133 2.57 -6.26 9.48
C ALA A 133 2.54 -5.75 8.03
N LEU A 134 3.58 -6.04 7.24
CA LEU A 134 3.82 -5.38 5.95
C LEU A 134 3.68 -6.30 4.74
N GLY A 135 3.22 -7.54 4.95
CA GLY A 135 3.15 -8.53 3.87
C GLY A 135 4.54 -8.87 3.32
N GLY A 136 5.55 -8.92 4.20
CA GLY A 136 6.90 -9.33 3.81
C GLY A 136 6.92 -10.75 3.23
N GLY A 137 8.06 -11.16 2.68
CA GLY A 137 8.20 -12.47 2.02
C GLY A 137 8.41 -12.33 0.51
N GLY A 138 9.37 -11.49 0.11
CA GLY A 138 9.66 -11.23 -1.31
C GLY A 138 9.93 -12.50 -2.12
N THR A 139 10.55 -13.52 -1.53
CA THR A 139 10.76 -14.83 -2.18
C THR A 139 9.50 -15.65 -2.40
N GLN A 140 8.39 -15.27 -1.78
CA GLN A 140 7.09 -15.91 -1.95
C GLN A 140 6.17 -15.05 -2.82
N ASN A 141 6.08 -13.75 -2.51
CA ASN A 141 5.15 -12.85 -3.18
C ASN A 141 5.60 -12.47 -4.60
N LEU A 142 6.89 -12.18 -4.79
CA LEU A 142 7.42 -11.80 -6.10
C LEU A 142 7.20 -12.88 -7.18
N PRO A 143 7.58 -14.16 -6.98
CA PRO A 143 7.36 -15.18 -8.00
C PRO A 143 5.88 -15.50 -8.25
N ARG A 144 4.99 -15.26 -7.28
CA ARG A 144 3.53 -15.39 -7.47
C ARG A 144 2.97 -14.25 -8.33
N LEU A 145 3.62 -13.10 -8.33
CA LEU A 145 3.18 -11.92 -9.08
C LEU A 145 3.75 -11.87 -10.50
N ILE A 146 5.06 -12.09 -10.65
CA ILE A 146 5.78 -11.90 -11.94
C ILE A 146 6.35 -13.21 -12.52
N GLY A 147 5.98 -14.35 -11.93
CA GLY A 147 6.50 -15.66 -12.29
C GLY A 147 7.91 -15.97 -11.74
N PRO A 148 8.26 -17.25 -11.58
CA PRO A 148 9.51 -17.66 -10.94
C PRO A 148 10.77 -17.29 -11.74
N ALA A 149 10.69 -17.24 -13.07
CA ALA A 149 11.84 -16.92 -13.92
C ALA A 149 12.32 -15.46 -13.70
N LYS A 150 11.41 -14.49 -13.84
CA LYS A 150 11.73 -13.08 -13.62
C LYS A 150 12.04 -12.76 -12.16
N ALA A 151 11.33 -13.40 -11.22
CA ALA A 151 11.65 -13.26 -9.80
C ALA A 151 13.09 -13.71 -9.48
N LYS A 152 13.54 -14.84 -10.01
CA LYS A 152 14.92 -15.32 -9.83
C LYS A 152 15.93 -14.36 -10.46
N GLU A 153 15.67 -13.88 -11.68
CA GLU A 153 16.53 -12.90 -12.35
C GLU A 153 16.75 -11.65 -11.47
N LEU A 154 15.68 -11.06 -10.94
CA LEU A 154 15.77 -9.88 -10.08
C LEU A 154 16.42 -10.18 -8.74
N ILE A 155 16.05 -11.27 -8.07
CA ILE A 155 16.58 -11.61 -6.74
C ILE A 155 18.07 -11.96 -6.80
N PHE A 156 18.51 -12.72 -7.81
CA PHE A 156 19.90 -13.18 -7.92
C PHE A 156 20.84 -12.07 -8.36
N THR A 157 20.40 -11.20 -9.26
CA THR A 157 21.22 -10.06 -9.71
C THR A 157 21.18 -8.90 -8.71
N GLY A 158 20.09 -8.77 -7.94
CA GLY A 158 19.82 -7.60 -7.11
C GLY A 158 19.79 -6.31 -7.92
N ARG A 159 19.54 -6.39 -9.24
CA ARG A 159 19.47 -5.23 -10.12
C ARG A 159 18.25 -4.40 -9.77
N ALA A 160 18.34 -3.10 -10.01
CA ALA A 160 17.19 -2.25 -9.96
C ALA A 160 16.49 -2.23 -11.33
N ILE A 161 15.17 -2.10 -11.30
CA ILE A 161 14.32 -1.90 -12.47
C ILE A 161 13.61 -0.57 -12.36
N ASP A 162 13.15 -0.01 -13.45
CA ASP A 162 12.40 1.24 -13.40
C ASP A 162 10.88 1.02 -13.34
N GLY A 163 10.10 2.11 -13.29
CA GLY A 163 8.64 2.02 -13.21
C GLY A 163 7.98 1.41 -14.46
N GLN A 164 8.59 1.58 -15.64
CA GLN A 164 8.05 1.03 -16.88
C GLN A 164 8.35 -0.47 -16.96
N GLU A 165 9.59 -0.88 -16.68
CA GLU A 165 9.94 -2.29 -16.61
C GLU A 165 9.11 -3.02 -15.55
N ALA A 166 8.87 -2.40 -14.39
CA ALA A 166 8.00 -2.95 -13.36
C ALA A 166 6.55 -3.16 -13.84
N TYR A 167 6.04 -2.26 -14.68
CA TYR A 167 4.72 -2.42 -15.30
C TYR A 167 4.73 -3.57 -16.31
N ASP A 168 5.73 -3.61 -17.19
CA ASP A 168 5.84 -4.61 -18.27
C ASP A 168 5.94 -6.05 -17.74
N ILE A 169 6.57 -6.26 -16.58
CA ILE A 169 6.66 -7.58 -15.94
C ILE A 169 5.48 -7.90 -15.00
N GLY A 170 4.53 -6.98 -14.83
CA GLY A 170 3.37 -7.14 -13.94
C GLY A 170 3.66 -6.94 -12.45
N LEU A 171 4.76 -6.29 -12.07
CA LEU A 171 5.05 -5.93 -10.68
C LEU A 171 4.15 -4.80 -10.17
N VAL A 172 3.75 -3.88 -11.05
CA VAL A 172 2.82 -2.79 -10.75
C VAL A 172 1.70 -2.74 -11.78
N ASN A 173 0.49 -2.33 -11.36
CA ASN A 173 -0.68 -2.23 -12.24
C ASN A 173 -0.74 -0.91 -13.03
N HIS A 174 -0.02 0.12 -12.59
CA HIS A 174 -0.02 1.44 -13.20
C HIS A 174 1.37 2.08 -13.13
N VAL A 175 1.75 2.74 -14.22
CA VAL A 175 2.90 3.64 -14.31
C VAL A 175 2.40 5.00 -14.77
N VAL A 176 2.89 6.07 -14.17
CA VAL A 176 2.50 7.45 -14.51
C VAL A 176 3.75 8.33 -14.66
N PRO A 177 3.77 9.28 -15.61
CA PRO A 177 4.81 10.29 -15.67
C PRO A 177 4.86 11.09 -14.36
N GLN A 178 6.07 11.36 -13.87
CA GLN A 178 6.24 12.11 -12.64
C GLN A 178 5.88 13.59 -12.85
N ASN A 179 5.18 14.18 -11.88
CA ASN A 179 4.81 15.59 -11.88
C ASN A 179 5.83 16.44 -11.11
N SER A 180 5.68 17.77 -11.16
CA SER A 180 6.57 18.71 -10.46
C SER A 180 6.56 18.56 -8.93
N ASN A 181 5.45 18.06 -8.37
CA ASN A 181 5.27 17.87 -6.93
C ASN A 181 5.87 16.55 -6.43
N GLY A 182 6.32 15.67 -7.33
CA GLY A 182 6.89 14.36 -7.00
C GLY A 182 5.87 13.34 -6.49
N ASP A 183 4.56 13.59 -6.67
CA ASP A 183 3.49 12.81 -6.07
C ASP A 183 2.53 12.17 -7.09
N ALA A 184 2.90 12.07 -8.37
CA ALA A 184 2.02 11.57 -9.43
C ALA A 184 1.43 10.17 -9.13
N ALA A 185 2.23 9.27 -8.55
CA ALA A 185 1.77 7.95 -8.14
C ALA A 185 0.74 7.99 -7.00
N PHE A 186 0.85 8.96 -6.09
CA PHE A 186 -0.14 9.19 -5.04
C PHE A 186 -1.44 9.73 -5.65
N GLN A 187 -1.36 10.68 -6.58
CA GLN A 187 -2.54 11.19 -7.29
C GLN A 187 -3.27 10.07 -8.05
N ARG A 188 -2.53 9.18 -8.74
CA ARG A 188 -3.13 8.00 -9.38
C ARG A 188 -3.77 7.04 -8.37
N SER A 189 -3.13 6.83 -7.21
CA SER A 189 -3.69 6.01 -6.13
C SER A 189 -4.99 6.60 -5.56
N LEU A 190 -5.09 7.93 -5.45
CA LEU A 190 -6.31 8.61 -5.01
C LEU A 190 -7.46 8.41 -6.00
N LEU A 191 -7.21 8.54 -7.30
CA LEU A 191 -8.23 8.27 -8.33
C LEU A 191 -8.75 6.82 -8.24
N LEU A 192 -7.85 5.85 -8.09
CA LEU A 192 -8.25 4.45 -7.92
C LEU A 192 -9.04 4.24 -6.63
N ALA A 193 -8.67 4.91 -5.54
CA ALA A 193 -9.42 4.84 -4.29
C ALA A 193 -10.84 5.43 -4.45
N GLN A 194 -11.01 6.50 -5.22
CA GLN A 194 -12.31 7.10 -5.53
C GLN A 194 -13.19 6.18 -6.39
N GLU A 195 -12.62 5.28 -7.19
CA GLU A 195 -13.37 4.24 -7.91
C GLU A 195 -13.86 3.12 -6.95
N ILE A 196 -13.11 2.85 -5.88
CA ILE A 196 -13.38 1.77 -4.91
C ILE A 196 -14.36 2.22 -3.81
N VAL A 197 -14.22 3.45 -3.29
CA VAL A 197 -15.02 3.99 -2.18
C VAL A 197 -16.54 3.84 -2.37
N PRO A 198 -17.13 4.05 -3.56
CA PRO A 198 -18.57 3.92 -3.79
C PRO A 198 -19.09 2.48 -3.81
N GLN A 199 -18.22 1.45 -3.77
CA GLN A 199 -18.65 0.06 -3.83
C GLN A 199 -19.13 -0.47 -2.47
N GLY A 200 -19.86 -1.58 -2.46
CA GLY A 200 -20.39 -2.21 -1.26
C GLY A 200 -19.28 -2.61 -0.27
N PRO A 201 -19.17 -1.99 0.92
CA PRO A 201 -18.03 -2.19 1.81
C PRO A 201 -17.91 -3.63 2.33
N VAL A 202 -19.03 -4.26 2.68
CA VAL A 202 -19.05 -5.67 3.10
C VAL A 202 -18.59 -6.57 1.95
N ALA A 203 -19.15 -6.35 0.75
CA ALA A 203 -18.81 -7.12 -0.45
C ALA A 203 -17.31 -7.01 -0.79
N LEU A 204 -16.72 -5.81 -0.78
CA LEU A 204 -15.30 -5.61 -1.02
C LEU A 204 -14.41 -6.34 0.00
N ARG A 205 -14.77 -6.27 1.29
CA ARG A 205 -14.00 -6.92 2.36
C ARG A 205 -13.98 -8.43 2.19
N VAL A 206 -15.13 -9.05 1.93
CA VAL A 206 -15.21 -10.51 1.75
C VAL A 206 -14.65 -10.95 0.38
N ALA A 207 -14.77 -10.15 -0.68
CA ALA A 207 -14.14 -10.42 -1.96
C ALA A 207 -12.60 -10.46 -1.84
N LYS A 208 -12.02 -9.51 -1.09
CA LYS A 208 -10.58 -9.53 -0.79
C LYS A 208 -10.17 -10.79 -0.01
N ILE A 209 -10.99 -11.26 0.93
CA ILE A 209 -10.74 -12.51 1.66
C ILE A 209 -10.80 -13.71 0.72
N ALA A 210 -11.84 -13.80 -0.12
CA ALA A 210 -12.02 -14.89 -1.08
C ALA A 210 -10.83 -14.98 -2.04
N ILE A 211 -10.42 -13.86 -2.64
CA ILE A 211 -9.27 -13.82 -3.56
C ILE A 211 -7.97 -14.20 -2.84
N ASN A 212 -7.69 -13.57 -1.68
CA ASN A 212 -6.41 -13.78 -0.98
C ASN A 212 -6.27 -15.18 -0.40
N ARG A 213 -7.37 -15.81 0.06
CA ARG A 213 -7.33 -17.16 0.64
C ARG A 213 -7.56 -18.24 -0.41
N GLY A 214 -8.54 -18.05 -1.29
CA GLY A 214 -8.89 -19.00 -2.35
C GLY A 214 -7.75 -19.26 -3.32
N SER A 215 -6.95 -18.24 -3.65
CA SER A 215 -5.76 -18.42 -4.50
C SER A 215 -4.62 -19.21 -3.87
N GLN A 216 -4.69 -19.53 -2.58
CA GLN A 216 -3.66 -20.29 -1.85
C GLN A 216 -4.06 -21.75 -1.57
N VAL A 217 -5.19 -22.20 -2.12
CA VAL A 217 -5.71 -23.57 -1.96
C VAL A 217 -6.06 -24.16 -3.33
N ASP A 218 -6.49 -25.42 -3.36
CA ASP A 218 -7.07 -26.02 -4.56
C ASP A 218 -8.40 -25.35 -4.94
N LEU A 219 -8.84 -25.55 -6.18
CA LEU A 219 -10.01 -24.87 -6.73
C LEU A 219 -11.29 -25.18 -5.95
N ASP A 220 -11.50 -26.44 -5.52
CA ASP A 220 -12.72 -26.84 -4.82
C ASP A 220 -12.80 -26.17 -3.44
N THR A 221 -11.71 -26.19 -2.69
CA THR A 221 -11.60 -25.44 -1.43
C THR A 221 -11.76 -23.93 -1.67
N GLY A 222 -11.21 -23.40 -2.77
CA GLY A 222 -11.36 -22.00 -3.16
C GLY A 222 -12.82 -21.60 -3.41
N MET A 223 -13.58 -22.43 -4.11
CA MET A 223 -15.02 -22.24 -4.34
C MET A 223 -15.81 -22.27 -3.03
N ALA A 224 -15.48 -23.18 -2.10
CA ALA A 224 -16.11 -23.20 -0.78
C ALA A 224 -15.83 -21.92 0.04
N ILE A 225 -14.62 -21.37 -0.06
CA ILE A 225 -14.27 -20.08 0.56
C ILE A 225 -15.09 -18.95 -0.08
N GLU A 226 -15.23 -18.94 -1.40
CA GLU A 226 -16.04 -17.96 -2.12
C GLU A 226 -17.50 -18.02 -1.69
N GLU A 227 -18.10 -19.20 -1.62
CA GLU A 227 -19.47 -19.41 -1.16
C GLU A 227 -19.68 -18.85 0.27
N ALA A 228 -18.77 -19.17 1.20
CA ALA A 228 -18.83 -18.67 2.57
C ALA A 228 -18.66 -17.14 2.66
N CYS A 229 -17.87 -16.54 1.77
CA CYS A 229 -17.72 -15.09 1.66
C CYS A 229 -18.99 -14.46 1.09
N TYR A 230 -19.56 -15.04 0.03
CA TYR A 230 -20.77 -14.56 -0.62
C TYR A 230 -21.98 -14.61 0.31
N ALA A 231 -22.12 -15.67 1.11
CA ALA A 231 -23.18 -15.83 2.09
C ALA A 231 -23.28 -14.65 3.08
N GLN A 232 -22.16 -13.99 3.41
CA GLN A 232 -22.14 -12.81 4.29
C GLN A 232 -22.75 -11.57 3.65
N VAL A 233 -22.79 -11.48 2.32
CA VAL A 233 -23.35 -10.34 1.57
C VAL A 233 -24.87 -10.46 1.44
N ILE A 234 -25.39 -11.68 1.35
CA ILE A 234 -26.83 -11.96 1.14
C ILE A 234 -27.75 -11.23 2.14
N PRO A 235 -27.50 -11.23 3.46
CA PRO A 235 -28.40 -10.59 4.42
C PRO A 235 -28.19 -9.08 4.58
N THR A 236 -27.23 -8.47 3.86
CA THR A 236 -26.90 -7.05 4.03
C THR A 236 -27.98 -6.12 3.47
N LYS A 237 -28.14 -4.96 4.12
CA LYS A 237 -28.97 -3.87 3.59
C LYS A 237 -28.36 -3.29 2.32
N ASP A 238 -27.02 -3.25 2.24
CA ASP A 238 -26.31 -2.80 1.05
C ASP A 238 -26.68 -3.60 -0.20
N ARG A 239 -26.86 -4.93 -0.09
CA ARG A 239 -27.34 -5.73 -1.23
C ARG A 239 -28.72 -5.26 -1.70
N MET A 240 -29.64 -5.00 -0.76
CA MET A 240 -30.98 -4.50 -1.09
C MET A 240 -30.94 -3.10 -1.69
N GLU A 241 -30.13 -2.20 -1.14
CA GLU A 241 -29.89 -0.86 -1.69
C GLU A 241 -29.34 -0.92 -3.11
N GLY A 242 -28.40 -1.83 -3.41
CA GLY A 242 -27.89 -2.02 -4.77
C GLY A 242 -29.00 -2.40 -5.76
N LEU A 243 -29.89 -3.31 -5.37
CA LEU A 243 -31.05 -3.70 -6.18
C LEU A 243 -32.06 -2.56 -6.35
N MET A 244 -32.33 -1.79 -5.29
CA MET A 244 -33.23 -0.62 -5.33
C MET A 244 -32.66 0.49 -6.22
N ALA A 245 -31.39 0.84 -6.04
CA ALA A 245 -30.70 1.85 -6.82
C ALA A 245 -30.68 1.51 -8.32
N PHE A 246 -30.49 0.23 -8.66
CA PHE A 246 -30.61 -0.26 -10.03
C PHE A 246 -32.02 -0.08 -10.60
N LYS A 247 -33.05 -0.48 -9.84
CA LYS A 247 -34.46 -0.31 -10.22
C LYS A 247 -34.82 1.17 -10.43
N GLU A 248 -34.30 2.05 -9.58
CA GLU A 248 -34.54 3.50 -9.59
C GLU A 248 -33.60 4.28 -10.51
N LYS A 249 -32.64 3.62 -11.18
CA LYS A 249 -31.63 4.22 -12.07
C LYS A 249 -30.83 5.35 -11.41
N ARG A 250 -30.47 5.18 -10.14
CA ARG A 250 -29.64 6.12 -9.38
C ARG A 250 -28.37 5.45 -8.88
N PRO A 251 -27.31 6.21 -8.52
CA PRO A 251 -26.16 5.66 -7.83
C PRO A 251 -26.56 5.04 -6.47
N PRO A 252 -26.02 3.86 -6.11
CA PRO A 252 -26.25 3.25 -4.80
C PRO A 252 -25.54 4.03 -3.69
N ARG A 253 -26.09 3.96 -2.48
CA ARG A 253 -25.54 4.60 -1.27
C ARG A 253 -25.30 3.57 -0.18
N TYR A 254 -24.17 2.87 -0.29
CA TYR A 254 -23.81 1.81 0.66
C TYR A 254 -23.30 2.35 2.00
N LYS A 255 -23.64 1.66 3.08
CA LYS A 255 -23.27 2.00 4.45
C LYS A 255 -22.35 0.98 5.11
N GLY A 256 -22.30 -0.25 4.60
CA GLY A 256 -21.53 -1.35 5.17
C GLY A 256 -22.33 -2.18 6.18
N GLU A 257 -23.64 -2.29 5.99
CA GLU A 257 -24.60 -3.02 6.84
C GLU A 257 -25.58 -3.85 6.00
#